data_AF-C7SAR6-F1
#
_entry.id   AF-C7SAR6-F1
#
_cell.length_a   1.000
_cell.length_b   1.000
_cell.length_c   1.000
_cell.angle_alpha   90.00
_cell.angle_beta   90.00
_cell.angle_gamma   90.00
#
_symmetry.space_group_name_H-M   'P 1'
#
loop_
_entity.id
_entity.type
_entity.pdbx_description
1 polymer ?
#
loop_
_entity_poly.entity_id
_entity_poly.type
_entity_poly.pdbx_seq_one_letter_code
_entity_poly.pdbx_strand_id
1 'polypeptide(L)'
;SYLQPDVVLALSVCGDKFVVGTAKRKVCIWDLRNMAGMFQRRESSLKYQTRCIKGFPNEQGYVLSSIEGRVAVEYLDTTPEAQKKKYAFKCHRIKENNVEHIYPVNAIS
;
A
#
# COMPACT_ATOMS: atom_id res chain seq x y z
N SER A 1 19.37 7.33 -14.93
CA SER A 1 17.94 6.99 -15.05
C SER A 1 17.43 6.55 -13.69
N TYR A 2 16.25 6.99 -13.25
CA TYR A 2 15.68 6.54 -11.99
C TYR A 2 15.16 5.10 -12.13
N LEU A 3 15.52 4.23 -11.19
CA LEU A 3 15.15 2.80 -11.13
C LEU A 3 13.67 2.62 -10.72
N GLN A 4 12.72 3.21 -11.46
CA GLN A 4 11.29 2.96 -11.27
C GLN A 4 10.89 1.71 -12.08
N PRO A 5 10.62 0.56 -11.41
CA PRO A 5 10.57 -0.73 -12.11
C PRO A 5 9.28 -0.97 -12.90
N ASP A 6 8.17 -0.35 -12.48
CA ASP A 6 6.83 -0.61 -13.00
C ASP A 6 5.98 0.67 -12.94
N VAL A 7 4.84 0.67 -13.64
CA VAL A 7 3.86 1.79 -13.67
C VAL A 7 3.44 2.16 -12.26
N VAL A 8 3.50 3.45 -11.93
CA VAL A 8 3.04 4.00 -10.64
C VAL A 8 1.52 4.10 -10.64
N LEU A 9 0.89 3.58 -9.60
CA LEU A 9 -0.57 3.55 -9.43
C LEU A 9 -1.05 4.42 -8.26
N ALA A 10 -0.24 4.54 -7.22
CA ALA A 10 -0.52 5.33 -6.04
C ALA A 10 0.80 5.74 -5.37
N LEU A 11 0.80 6.87 -4.67
CA LEU A 11 1.97 7.38 -3.96
C LEU A 11 1.55 8.11 -2.69
N SER A 12 2.42 8.13 -1.69
CA SER A 12 2.24 8.90 -0.46
C SER A 12 3.58 9.20 0.20
N VAL A 13 3.64 10.28 0.98
CA VAL A 13 4.76 10.59 1.87
C VAL A 13 4.40 10.14 3.28
N CYS A 14 5.38 9.57 3.99
CA CYS A 14 5.27 9.13 5.37
C CYS A 14 6.57 9.51 6.09
N GLY A 15 6.58 10.68 6.72
CA GLY A 15 7.80 11.30 7.25
C GLY A 15 8.83 11.56 6.14
N ASP A 16 10.03 11.01 6.30
CA ASP A 16 11.10 11.07 5.30
C ASP A 16 11.05 9.94 4.26
N LYS A 17 10.01 9.10 4.28
CA LYS A 17 9.83 8.00 3.33
C LYS A 17 8.81 8.37 2.26
N PHE A 18 9.15 8.06 1.01
CA PHE A 18 8.23 8.16 -0.13
C PHE A 18 7.78 6.76 -0.56
N VAL A 19 6.50 6.46 -0.33
CA VAL A 19 5.90 5.13 -0.55
C VAL A 19 5.18 5.15 -1.89
N VAL A 20 5.57 4.24 -2.79
CA VAL A 20 5.10 4.18 -4.17
C VAL A 20 4.51 2.80 -4.45
N GLY A 21 3.20 2.75 -4.67
CA GLY A 21 2.47 1.58 -5.12
C GLY A 21 2.53 1.48 -6.63
N THR A 22 2.92 0.31 -7.14
CA THR A 22 3.15 0.08 -8.56
C THR A 22 2.31 -1.08 -9.09
N ALA A 23 2.29 -1.25 -10.41
CA ALA A 23 1.74 -2.45 -11.04
C ALA A 23 2.40 -3.73 -10.49
N LYS A 24 1.78 -4.89 -10.74
CA LYS A 24 2.26 -6.20 -10.23
C LYS A 24 2.35 -6.29 -8.71
N ARG A 25 1.53 -5.49 -7.99
CA ARG A 25 1.39 -5.51 -6.52
C ARG A 25 2.69 -5.19 -5.79
N LYS A 26 3.62 -4.43 -6.39
CA LYS A 26 4.86 -4.05 -5.71
C LYS A 26 4.72 -2.68 -5.06
N VAL A 27 5.28 -2.55 -3.86
CA VAL A 27 5.42 -1.28 -3.14
C VAL A 27 6.92 -0.98 -3.03
N CYS A 28 7.33 0.15 -3.58
CA CYS A 28 8.69 0.68 -3.49
C CYS A 28 8.70 1.78 -2.44
N ILE A 29 9.63 1.72 -1.50
CA ILE A 29 9.82 2.73 -0.47
C ILE A 29 11.17 3.38 -0.74
N TRP A 30 11.18 4.71 -0.83
CA TRP A 30 12.36 5.52 -1.04
C TRP A 30 12.64 6.35 0.21
N ASP A 31 13.91 6.63 0.45
CA ASP A 31 14.32 7.58 1.48
C ASP A 31 14.53 8.96 0.82
N LEU A 32 13.71 9.94 1.17
CA LEU A 32 13.78 11.29 0.61
C LEU A 32 15.11 11.99 0.93
N ARG A 33 15.82 11.57 1.98
CA ARG A 33 17.13 12.08 2.36
C ARG A 33 18.26 11.44 1.55
N ASN A 34 18.01 10.28 0.95
CA ASN A 34 18.95 9.57 0.09
C ASN A 34 18.23 8.84 -1.05
N MET A 35 17.98 9.58 -2.14
CA MET A 35 17.27 9.07 -3.32
C MET A 35 18.19 8.34 -4.32
N ALA A 36 19.45 8.05 -3.95
CA ALA A 36 20.38 7.32 -4.82
C ALA A 36 19.92 5.89 -5.12
N GLY A 37 19.13 5.30 -4.22
CA GLY A 37 18.58 3.96 -4.38
C GLY A 37 17.25 3.78 -3.66
N MET A 38 16.55 2.71 -4.03
CA MET A 38 15.32 2.31 -3.37
C MET A 38 15.65 1.75 -1.97
N PHE A 39 15.03 2.32 -0.94
CA PHE A 39 15.24 1.90 0.44
C PHE A 39 14.68 0.48 0.68
N GLN A 40 13.48 0.20 0.17
CA GLN A 40 12.88 -1.14 0.26
C GLN A 40 11.97 -1.45 -0.93
N ARG A 41 11.87 -2.74 -1.28
CA ARG A 41 10.88 -3.27 -2.22
C ARG A 41 10.10 -4.39 -1.57
N ARG A 42 8.77 -4.29 -1.64
CA ARG A 42 7.86 -5.25 -0.99
C ARG A 42 6.72 -5.62 -1.92
N GLU A 43 6.03 -6.70 -1.59
CA GLU A 43 4.76 -7.05 -2.21
C GLU A 43 3.61 -6.59 -1.32
N SER A 44 2.54 -6.11 -1.94
CA SER A 44 1.30 -5.74 -1.26
C SER A 44 0.62 -6.97 -0.65
N SER A 45 0.12 -6.81 0.56
CA SER A 45 -0.76 -7.80 1.21
C SER A 45 -2.11 -8.00 0.49
N LEU A 46 -2.47 -7.13 -0.46
CA LEU A 46 -3.69 -7.25 -1.26
C LEU A 46 -3.42 -8.02 -2.56
N LYS A 47 -4.39 -8.83 -2.97
CA LYS A 47 -4.25 -9.72 -4.13
C LYS A 47 -4.47 -9.02 -5.46
N TYR A 48 -5.19 -7.90 -5.44
CA TYR A 48 -5.53 -7.14 -6.64
C TYR A 48 -4.84 -5.78 -6.68
N GLN A 49 -4.96 -5.11 -7.82
CA GLN A 49 -4.30 -3.85 -8.13
C GLN A 49 -4.51 -2.80 -7.04
N THR A 50 -3.40 -2.19 -6.59
CA THR A 50 -3.42 -1.06 -5.65
C THR A 50 -4.16 0.13 -6.25
N ARG A 51 -5.01 0.77 -5.44
CA ARG A 51 -5.78 1.95 -5.84
C ARG A 51 -5.37 3.23 -5.11
N CYS A 52 -5.10 3.16 -3.82
CA CYS A 52 -4.68 4.29 -3.00
C CYS A 52 -3.61 3.84 -2.00
N ILE A 53 -2.73 4.76 -1.59
CA ILE A 53 -1.78 4.60 -0.49
C ILE A 53 -1.82 5.87 0.37
N LYS A 54 -1.77 5.71 1.68
CA LYS A 54 -1.68 6.82 2.64
C LYS A 54 -0.68 6.48 3.75
N GLY A 55 0.35 7.31 3.93
CA GLY A 55 1.26 7.22 5.06
C GLY A 55 0.57 7.47 6.40
N PHE A 56 0.99 6.79 7.45
CA PHE A 56 0.48 7.05 8.80
C PHE A 56 0.94 8.42 9.30
N PRO A 57 0.09 9.15 10.04
CA PRO A 57 0.50 10.41 10.68
C PRO A 57 1.68 10.26 11.64
N ASN A 58 1.85 9.08 12.25
CA ASN A 58 2.95 8.79 13.18
C ASN A 58 4.20 8.23 12.50
N GLU A 59 4.24 8.21 11.16
CA GLU A 59 5.38 7.78 10.35
C GLU A 59 5.79 6.30 10.50
N GLN A 60 5.00 5.47 11.19
CA GLN A 60 5.37 4.07 11.45
C GLN A 60 4.99 3.11 10.31
N GLY A 61 4.15 3.54 9.38
CA GLY A 61 3.51 2.65 8.43
C GLY A 61 2.71 3.36 7.36
N TYR A 62 1.96 2.59 6.59
CA TYR A 62 1.07 3.10 5.57
C TYR A 62 -0.15 2.19 5.42
N VAL A 63 -1.25 2.78 5.00
CA VAL A 63 -2.44 2.07 4.54
C VAL A 63 -2.39 2.00 3.02
N LEU A 64 -2.78 0.87 2.45
CA LEU A 64 -3.03 0.78 1.01
C LEU A 64 -4.37 0.11 0.72
N SER A 65 -5.01 0.50 -0.38
CA SER A 65 -6.25 -0.12 -0.84
C SER A 65 -6.08 -0.79 -2.19
N SER A 66 -7.04 -1.66 -2.55
CA SER A 66 -7.10 -2.26 -3.88
C SER A 66 -8.49 -2.13 -4.52
N ILE A 67 -8.56 -2.51 -5.79
CA ILE A 67 -9.80 -2.60 -6.56
C ILE A 67 -10.78 -3.67 -6.04
N GLU A 68 -10.36 -4.54 -5.11
CA GLU A 68 -11.19 -5.64 -4.59
C GLU A 68 -12.01 -5.27 -3.34
N GLY A 69 -12.12 -3.97 -3.05
CA GLY A 69 -12.86 -3.46 -1.89
C GLY A 69 -12.21 -3.83 -0.56
N ARG A 70 -10.86 -3.85 -0.52
CA ARG A 70 -10.07 -4.13 0.68
C ARG A 70 -9.05 -3.05 0.96
N VAL A 71 -8.67 -2.99 2.23
CA VAL A 71 -7.61 -2.15 2.76
C VAL A 71 -6.63 -3.03 3.53
N ALA A 72 -5.33 -2.74 3.40
CA ALA A 72 -4.27 -3.35 4.17
C ALA A 72 -3.48 -2.29 4.95
N VAL A 73 -3.14 -2.64 6.19
CA VAL A 73 -2.29 -1.89 7.10
C VAL A 73 -0.89 -2.51 7.09
N GLU A 74 0.10 -1.70 6.72
CA GLU A 74 1.50 -2.10 6.55
C GLU A 74 2.40 -1.25 7.46
N TYR A 75 3.46 -1.86 8.00
CA TYR A 75 4.45 -1.18 8.85
C TYR A 75 5.79 -1.03 8.14
N LEU A 76 6.44 0.12 8.27
CA LEU A 76 7.75 0.40 7.66
C LEU A 76 8.89 -0.35 8.37
N ASP A 77 8.76 -0.61 9.67
CA ASP A 77 9.68 -1.46 10.42
C ASP A 77 9.66 -2.91 9.87
N THR A 78 10.82 -3.42 9.49
CA THR A 78 11.01 -4.77 8.92
C THR A 78 11.16 -5.88 9.97
N THR A 79 11.18 -5.56 11.27
CA THR A 79 11.27 -6.58 12.33
C THR A 79 10.11 -7.57 12.26
N PRO A 80 10.33 -8.88 12.51
CA PRO A 80 9.26 -9.86 12.51
C PRO A 80 8.09 -9.48 13.43
N GLU A 81 8.37 -8.85 14.56
CA GLU A 81 7.40 -8.39 15.55
C GLU A 81 6.47 -7.31 14.99
N ALA A 82 7.01 -6.33 14.26
CA ALA A 82 6.22 -5.31 13.59
C ALA A 82 5.44 -5.89 12.40
N GLN A 83 6.06 -6.79 11.62
CA GLN A 83 5.43 -7.39 10.45
C GLN A 83 4.24 -8.30 10.82
N LYS A 84 4.25 -8.95 12.00
CA LYS A 84 3.11 -9.71 12.52
C LYS A 84 1.87 -8.86 12.80
N LYS A 85 2.03 -7.54 12.98
CA LYS A 85 0.93 -6.61 13.25
C LYS A 85 0.17 -6.19 11.98
N LYS A 86 0.63 -6.57 10.79
CA LYS A 86 -0.07 -6.29 9.54
C LYS A 86 -1.41 -7.00 9.50
N TYR A 87 -2.40 -6.33 8.92
CA TYR A 87 -3.71 -6.94 8.70
C TYR A 87 -4.39 -6.29 7.50
N ALA A 88 -5.37 -6.99 6.96
CA ALA A 88 -6.22 -6.48 5.88
C ALA A 88 -7.68 -6.77 6.20
N PHE A 89 -8.57 -5.87 5.79
CA PHE A 89 -10.00 -5.98 6.05
C PHE A 89 -10.83 -5.60 4.82
N LYS A 90 -12.08 -6.05 4.81
CA LYS A 90 -13.07 -5.77 3.76
C LYS A 90 -13.70 -4.39 4.04
N CYS A 91 -13.95 -3.63 2.99
CA CYS A 91 -14.56 -2.30 3.07
C CYS A 91 -15.85 -2.23 2.22
N HIS A 92 -15.73 -2.08 0.91
CA HIS A 92 -16.88 -1.93 0.00
C HIS A 92 -17.25 -3.25 -0.66
N ARG A 93 -17.72 -4.20 0.16
CA ARG A 93 -18.21 -5.50 -0.28
C ARG A 93 -19.61 -5.73 0.29
N ILE A 94 -20.59 -5.85 -0.58
CA ILE A 94 -22.01 -5.97 -0.22
C ILE A 94 -22.53 -7.28 -0.79
N LYS A 95 -23.28 -8.05 0.01
CA LYS A 95 -23.95 -9.27 -0.45
C LYS A 95 -25.43 -9.00 -0.61
N GLU A 96 -25.92 -9.07 -1.84
CA GLU A 96 -27.33 -8.89 -2.19
C GLU A 96 -27.74 -10.00 -3.15
N ASN A 97 -28.89 -10.65 -2.90
CA ASN A 97 -29.45 -11.68 -3.79
C ASN A 97 -28.45 -12.80 -4.17
N ASN A 98 -27.64 -13.27 -3.20
CA ASN A 98 -26.54 -14.23 -3.41
C ASN A 98 -25.42 -13.77 -4.36
N VAL A 99 -25.38 -12.49 -4.74
CA VAL A 99 -24.30 -11.86 -5.51
C VAL A 99 -23.45 -10.99 -4.57
N GLU A 100 -22.12 -11.11 -4.66
CA GLU A 100 -21.19 -10.23 -3.94
C GLU A 100 -20.79 -9.06 -4.84
N HIS A 101 -21.32 -7.88 -4.54
CA HIS A 101 -20.93 -6.63 -5.18
C HIS A 101 -19.67 -6.09 -4.50
N ILE A 102 -18.63 -5.83 -5.30
CA ILE A 102 -17.32 -5.39 -4.83
C ILE A 102 -16.96 -4.08 -5.53
N TYR A 103 -16.66 -3.06 -4.74
CA TYR A 103 -16.28 -1.74 -5.25
C TYR A 103 -14.85 -1.38 -4.81
N PRO A 104 -14.05 -0.72 -5.66
CA PRO A 104 -12.73 -0.22 -5.27
C PRO A 104 -12.80 0.76 -4.10
N VAL A 105 -11.82 0.70 -3.19
CA VAL A 105 -11.62 1.77 -2.19
C VAL A 105 -10.72 2.83 -2.82
N ASN A 106 -11.32 3.92 -3.28
CA ASN A 106 -10.66 4.93 -4.11
C ASN A 106 -9.75 5.90 -3.35
N ALA A 107 -10.05 6.17 -2.08
CA ALA A 107 -9.32 7.14 -1.27
C ALA A 107 -9.24 6.67 0.18
N ILE A 108 -8.15 7.07 0.85
CA ILE A 108 -7.90 6.92 2.28
C ILE A 108 -7.42 8.29 2.78
N SER A 109 -8.07 8.82 3.82
CA SER A 109 -7.81 10.15 4.40
C SER A 109 -6.95 10.09 5.64
#